data_AF-A0A7V8BFP9-F1
#
_entry.id   AF-A0A7V8BFP9-F1
#
_cell.length_a   1.000
_cell.length_b   1.000
_cell.length_c   1.000
_cell.angle_alpha   90.00
_cell.angle_beta   90.00
_cell.angle_gamma   90.00
#
_symmetry.space_group_name_H-M   'P 1'
#
loop_
_entity.id
_entity.type
_entity.pdbx_description
1 polymer ?
#
loop_
_entity_poly.entity_id
_entity_poly.type
_entity_poly.pdbx_seq_one_letter_code
_entity_poly.pdbx_strand_id
1 'polypeptide(L)'
;MAHSPVVFQQLIKKLLRVGVTLFLLVLLAIILILRWPMQDPSLSPAAFAPRPAFDKLPKLRLKVFETGYSEAPEAYASRDGSFFATRRMSHGAVLIEHPRGRVVLD
;
A
#
# COMPACT_ATOMS: atom_id res chain seq x y z
N MET A 1 7.28 -31.65 46.68
CA MET A 1 5.87 -31.80 46.27
C MET A 1 5.85 -32.38 44.85
N ALA A 2 5.53 -33.66 44.70
CA ALA A 2 5.47 -34.30 43.38
C ALA A 2 4.21 -33.81 42.65
N HIS A 3 4.37 -33.10 41.53
CA HIS A 3 3.24 -32.76 40.68
C HIS A 3 2.60 -34.06 40.16
N SER A 4 1.30 -34.24 40.43
CA SER A 4 0.58 -35.43 39.99
C SER A 4 0.70 -35.57 38.46
N PRO A 5 1.09 -36.74 37.93
CA PRO A 5 1.29 -36.97 36.49
C PRO A 5 0.03 -36.65 35.67
N VAL A 6 -1.15 -36.68 36.32
CA VAL A 6 -2.44 -36.31 35.74
C VAL A 6 -2.50 -34.83 35.35
N VAL A 7 -1.97 -33.93 36.19
CA VAL A 7 -1.98 -32.48 35.93
C VAL A 7 -1.04 -32.13 34.76
N PHE A 8 0.11 -32.79 34.71
CA PHE A 8 1.07 -32.62 33.61
C PHE A 8 0.51 -33.09 32.26
N GLN A 9 -0.17 -34.25 32.23
CA GLN A 9 -0.82 -34.73 31.01
C GLN A 9 -1.98 -33.82 30.55
N GLN A 10 -2.74 -33.24 31.47
CA GLN A 10 -3.79 -32.28 31.13
C GLN A 10 -3.22 -30.99 30.52
N LEU A 11 -2.10 -30.49 31.05
CA LEU A 11 -1.41 -29.31 30.52
C LEU A 11 -0.90 -29.55 29.10
N ILE A 12 -0.25 -30.69 28.83
CA ILE A 12 0.21 -31.06 27.49
C ILE A 12 -0.95 -31.12 26.50
N LYS A 13 -2.06 -31.76 26.87
CA LYS A 13 -3.26 -31.83 26.02
C LYS A 13 -3.82 -30.44 25.71
N LYS A 14 -3.80 -29.53 26.67
CA LYS A 14 -4.26 -28.14 26.49
C LYS A 14 -3.34 -27.37 25.54
N LEU A 15 -2.03 -27.48 25.71
CA LEU A 15 -1.04 -26.85 24.82
C LEU A 15 -1.14 -27.40 23.39
N LEU A 16 -1.30 -28.71 23.24
CA LEU A 16 -1.50 -29.34 21.93
C LEU A 16 -2.77 -28.80 21.24
N ARG A 17 -3.89 -28.71 21.96
CA ARG A 17 -5.14 -28.15 21.43
C ARG A 17 -4.96 -26.71 20.96
N VAL A 18 -4.34 -25.87 21.78
CA VAL A 18 -4.08 -24.47 21.44
C VAL A 18 -3.19 -24.36 20.19
N GLY A 19 -2.12 -25.17 20.12
CA GLY A 19 -1.23 -25.21 18.95
C GLY A 19 -1.94 -25.64 17.68
N VAL A 20 -2.78 -26.69 17.75
CA VAL A 20 -3.58 -27.16 16.62
C VAL A 20 -4.59 -26.09 16.18
N THR A 21 -5.28 -25.43 17.11
CA THR A 21 -6.21 -24.34 16.76
C THR A 21 -5.51 -23.18 16.08
N LEU A 22 -4.35 -22.75 16.59
CA LEU A 22 -3.53 -21.71 15.97
C LEU A 22 -3.10 -22.09 14.56
N PHE A 23 -2.63 -23.32 14.36
CA PHE A 23 -2.23 -23.82 13.06
C PHE A 23 -3.40 -23.80 12.06
N LEU A 24 -4.58 -24.26 12.47
CA LEU A 24 -5.77 -24.26 11.63
C LEU A 24 -6.22 -22.84 11.26
N LEU A 25 -6.13 -21.88 12.19
CA LEU A 25 -6.46 -20.47 11.91
C LEU A 25 -5.50 -19.85 10.90
N VAL A 26 -4.20 -20.10 11.03
CA VAL A 26 -3.20 -19.62 10.06
C VAL A 26 -3.45 -20.23 8.69
N LEU A 27 -3.72 -21.53 8.62
CA LEU A 27 -4.02 -22.21 7.35
C LEU A 27 -5.28 -21.63 6.69
N LEU A 28 -6.34 -21.38 7.48
CA LEU A 28 -7.57 -20.75 6.99
C LEU A 28 -7.30 -19.34 6.45
N ALA A 29 -6.52 -18.54 7.16
CA ALA A 29 -6.16 -17.19 6.72
C ALA A 29 -5.42 -17.21 5.37
N ILE A 30 -4.46 -18.13 5.19
CA ILE A 30 -3.74 -18.28 3.92
C ILE A 30 -4.70 -18.65 2.79
N ILE A 31 -5.61 -19.60 3.01
CA ILE A 31 -6.60 -20.00 2.00
C ILE A 31 -7.50 -18.82 1.61
N LEU A 32 -7.95 -18.03 2.59
CA LEU A 32 -8.78 -16.85 2.36
C LEU A 32 -8.03 -15.78 1.55
N ILE A 33 -6.75 -15.53 1.86
CA ILE A 33 -5.92 -14.57 1.11
C ILE A 33 -5.71 -15.05 -0.33
N LEU A 34 -5.38 -16.34 -0.53
CA LEU A 34 -5.14 -16.90 -1.86
C LEU A 34 -6.41 -16.96 -2.73
N ARG A 35 -7.58 -17.10 -2.11
CA ARG A 35 -8.87 -17.10 -2.80
C ARG A 35 -9.54 -15.74 -2.87
N TRP A 36 -8.95 -14.70 -2.29
CA TRP A 36 -9.51 -13.36 -2.34
C TRP A 36 -9.43 -12.85 -3.79
N PRO A 37 -10.58 -12.64 -4.48
CA PRO A 37 -10.56 -12.09 -5.81
C PRO A 37 -10.12 -10.62 -5.71
N MET A 38 -8.85 -10.36 -6.01
CA MET A 38 -8.40 -9.00 -6.36
C MET A 38 -9.03 -8.68 -7.71
N GLN A 39 -10.26 -8.16 -7.70
CA GLN A 39 -10.80 -7.51 -8.88
C GLN A 39 -10.05 -6.19 -9.03
N ASP A 40 -9.10 -6.15 -9.97
CA ASP A 40 -8.63 -4.86 -10.46
C ASP A 40 -9.86 -4.10 -10.95
N PRO A 41 -10.13 -2.89 -10.45
CA PRO A 41 -11.27 -2.13 -10.92
C PRO A 41 -11.17 -2.00 -12.43
N SER A 42 -12.21 -2.41 -13.16
CA SER A 42 -12.26 -2.20 -14.62
C SER A 42 -12.43 -0.71 -14.87
N LEU A 43 -11.33 0.03 -14.81
CA LEU A 43 -11.30 1.44 -15.19
C LEU A 43 -11.50 1.48 -16.70
N SER A 44 -12.71 1.81 -17.13
CA SER A 44 -12.94 2.14 -18.54
C SER A 44 -11.95 3.27 -18.91
N PRO A 45 -11.20 3.16 -20.00
CA PRO A 45 -10.34 4.26 -20.43
C PRO A 45 -11.21 5.51 -20.57
N ALA A 46 -10.87 6.55 -19.82
CA ALA A 46 -11.58 7.81 -19.90
C ALA A 46 -11.54 8.29 -21.36
N ALA A 47 -12.70 8.59 -21.94
CA ALA A 47 -12.76 9.23 -23.23
C ALA A 47 -12.02 10.57 -23.13
N PHE A 48 -10.89 10.70 -23.84
CA PHE A 48 -10.16 11.95 -23.88
C PHE A 48 -11.10 13.05 -24.39
N ALA A 49 -11.23 14.13 -23.61
CA ALA A 49 -11.90 15.32 -24.11
C ALA A 49 -11.24 15.78 -25.41
N PRO A 50 -12.00 16.27 -26.40
CA PRO A 50 -11.43 16.83 -27.62
C PRO A 50 -10.38 17.89 -27.23
N ARG A 51 -9.14 17.68 -27.67
CA ARG A 51 -8.04 18.58 -27.32
C ARG A 51 -8.38 19.98 -27.84
N PRO A 52 -8.37 21.03 -26.99
CA PRO A 52 -8.47 22.38 -27.49
C PRO A 52 -7.30 22.66 -28.44
N ALA A 53 -7.53 23.47 -29.47
CA ALA A 53 -6.45 23.90 -30.37
C ALA A 53 -5.33 24.53 -29.54
N PHE A 54 -4.14 23.92 -29.57
CA PHE A 54 -2.97 24.35 -28.78
C PHE A 54 -2.60 25.81 -29.06
N ASP A 55 -2.92 26.29 -30.26
CA ASP A 55 -2.65 27.64 -30.76
C ASP A 55 -3.36 28.74 -29.97
N LYS A 56 -4.38 28.40 -29.17
CA LYS A 56 -5.13 29.35 -28.33
C LYS A 56 -4.76 29.28 -26.84
N LEU A 57 -3.80 28.45 -26.46
CA LEU A 57 -3.43 28.30 -25.07
C LEU A 57 -2.45 29.42 -24.65
N PRO A 58 -2.70 30.11 -23.53
CA PRO A 58 -1.78 31.12 -23.03
C PRO A 58 -0.46 30.49 -22.57
N LYS A 59 0.64 31.25 -22.65
CA LYS A 59 1.95 30.80 -22.20
C LYS A 59 1.94 30.56 -20.69
N LEU A 60 2.17 29.31 -20.29
CA LEU A 60 2.30 28.90 -18.90
C LEU A 60 3.77 28.96 -18.46
N ARG A 61 4.03 29.29 -17.19
CA ARG A 61 5.31 28.98 -16.54
C ARG A 61 5.11 27.89 -15.51
N LEU A 62 5.97 26.88 -15.56
CA LEU A 62 5.97 25.76 -14.63
C LEU A 62 7.20 25.89 -13.74
N LYS A 63 7.01 25.76 -12.43
CA LYS A 63 8.09 25.63 -11.46
C LYS A 63 7.84 24.40 -10.61
N VAL A 64 8.84 23.54 -10.50
CA VAL A 64 8.82 22.33 -9.68
C VAL A 64 9.63 22.62 -8.42
N PHE A 65 9.07 22.30 -7.25
CA PHE A 65 9.74 22.45 -5.97
C PHE A 65 9.73 21.11 -5.23
N GLU A 66 10.86 20.72 -4.65
CA GLU A 66 10.90 19.65 -3.67
C GLU A 66 10.27 20.17 -2.37
N THR A 67 9.19 19.54 -1.92
CA THR A 67 8.45 19.93 -0.70
C THR A 67 8.91 19.14 0.52
N GLY A 68 9.65 18.05 0.31
CA GLY A 68 10.25 17.25 1.37
C GLY A 68 10.45 15.81 0.92
N TYR A 69 10.55 14.92 1.88
CA TYR A 69 10.63 13.49 1.62
C TYR A 69 10.02 12.68 2.76
N SER A 70 9.55 11.48 2.40
CA SER A 70 9.19 10.45 3.36
C SER A 70 10.07 9.22 3.18
N GLU A 71 10.43 8.55 4.27
CA GLU A 71 11.07 7.24 4.21
C GLU A 71 10.03 6.16 4.46
N ALA A 72 9.98 5.18 3.59
CA ALA A 72 9.02 4.09 3.68
C ALA A 72 9.58 2.81 3.03
N PRO A 73 9.08 1.62 3.43
CA PRO A 73 9.43 0.36 2.77
C PRO A 73 9.27 0.43 1.24
N GLU A 74 10.22 -0.17 0.52
CA GLU A 74 10.19 -0.23 -0.95
C GLU A 74 8.91 -0.86 -1.50
N ALA A 75 8.34 -1.81 -0.76
CA ALA A 75 7.08 -2.47 -1.09
C ALA A 75 5.89 -1.49 -1.28
N TYR A 76 5.97 -0.28 -0.73
CA TYR A 76 4.93 0.74 -0.94
C TYR A 76 5.14 1.57 -2.22
N ALA A 77 6.34 1.59 -2.80
CA ALA A 77 6.62 2.30 -4.05
C ALA A 77 6.54 1.40 -5.28
N SER A 78 6.80 0.10 -5.14
CA SER A 78 6.84 -0.85 -6.26
C SER A 78 6.32 -2.22 -5.85
N ARG A 79 5.60 -2.88 -6.76
CA ARG A 79 5.00 -4.20 -6.55
C ARG A 79 6.00 -5.27 -6.08
N ASP A 80 7.24 -5.20 -6.57
CA ASP A 80 8.31 -6.15 -6.24
C ASP A 80 9.28 -5.61 -5.18
N GLY A 81 8.91 -4.53 -4.47
CA GLY A 81 9.75 -3.90 -3.46
C GLY A 81 9.84 -4.71 -2.17
N SER A 82 10.94 -4.57 -1.44
CA SER A 82 11.14 -5.23 -0.15
C SER A 82 10.44 -4.50 1.01
N PHE A 83 9.89 -5.25 1.97
CA PHE A 83 9.39 -4.70 3.24
C PHE A 83 10.52 -4.38 4.25
N PHE A 84 11.72 -4.89 4.00
CA PHE A 84 12.88 -4.73 4.89
C PHE A 84 13.85 -3.64 4.41
N ALA A 85 13.77 -3.26 3.14
CA ALA A 85 14.53 -2.14 2.60
C ALA A 85 13.68 -0.87 2.64
N THR A 86 14.27 0.22 3.13
CA THR A 86 13.65 1.54 3.18
C THR A 86 14.12 2.40 2.02
N ARG A 87 13.20 3.13 1.41
CA ARG A 87 13.48 4.07 0.32
C ARG A 87 12.97 5.47 0.67
N ARG A 88 13.76 6.47 0.30
CA ARG A 88 13.36 7.87 0.32
C ARG A 88 12.47 8.17 -0.88
N MET A 89 11.24 8.60 -0.61
CA MET A 89 10.26 9.06 -1.59
C MET A 89 10.21 10.58 -1.52
N SER A 90 10.66 11.25 -2.58
CA SER A 90 10.61 12.72 -2.69
C SER A 90 9.17 13.18 -2.87
N HIS A 91 8.78 14.22 -2.15
CA HIS A 91 7.51 14.92 -2.35
C HIS A 91 7.83 16.21 -3.10
N GLY A 92 6.98 16.59 -4.05
CA GLY A 92 7.23 17.78 -4.83
C GLY A 92 5.94 18.37 -5.36
N ALA A 93 5.89 19.69 -5.39
CA ALA A 93 4.75 20.43 -5.89
C ALA A 93 5.11 21.18 -7.18
N VAL A 94 4.11 21.36 -8.04
CA VAL A 94 4.21 22.12 -9.28
C VAL A 94 3.38 23.40 -9.15
N LEU A 95 4.06 24.54 -9.24
CA LEU A 95 3.40 25.84 -9.44
C LEU A 95 3.20 26.07 -10.93
N ILE A 96 1.93 26.26 -11.29
CA ILE A 96 1.50 26.66 -12.63
C ILE A 96 1.15 28.14 -12.57
N GLU A 97 1.94 28.96 -13.25
CA GLU A 97 1.65 30.38 -13.42
C GLU A 97 0.93 30.60 -14.76
N HIS A 98 -0.32 31.04 -14.68
CA HIS A 98 -1.19 31.38 -15.79
C HIS A 98 -1.43 32.91 -15.79
N PRO A 99 -1.69 33.57 -16.94
CA PRO A 99 -1.97 35.01 -16.96
C PRO A 99 -3.13 35.46 -16.05
N ARG A 100 -4.08 34.56 -15.78
CA ARG A 100 -5.25 34.80 -14.91
C ARG A 100 -5.04 34.41 -13.44
N GLY A 101 -3.90 33.82 -13.07
CA GLY A 101 -3.69 33.37 -11.69
C GLY A 101 -2.62 32.29 -11.53
N ARG A 102 -2.54 31.76 -10.32
CA ARG A 102 -1.54 30.75 -9.93
C ARG A 102 -2.26 29.56 -9.32
N VAL A 103 -1.80 28.36 -9.66
CA VAL A 103 -2.28 27.10 -9.08
C VAL A 103 -1.08 26.32 -8.60
N VAL A 104 -1.16 25.77 -7.39
CA VAL A 104 -0.18 24.83 -6.85
C VAL A 104 -0.83 23.46 -6.84
N LEU A 105 -0.14 22.47 -7.41
CA LEU A 105 -0.50 21.06 -7.41
C LEU A 105 0.56 20.29 -6.63
N ASP A 106 0.14 19.41 -5.73
CA ASP A 106 0.97 18.38 -5.10
C ASP A 106 0.74 17.05 -5.83
#